data_AF-A0A352DLT4-F1
#
_entry.id   AF-A0A352DLT4-F1
#
_cell.length_a   1.000
_cell.length_b   1.000
_cell.length_c   1.000
_cell.angle_alpha   90.00
_cell.angle_beta   90.00
_cell.angle_gamma   90.00
#
_symmetry.space_group_name_H-M   'P 1'
#
loop_
_entity.id
_entity.type
_entity.pdbx_description
1 polymer ?
#
loop_
_entity_poly.entity_id
_entity_poly.type
_entity_poly.pdbx_seq_one_letter_code
_entity_poly.pdbx_strand_id
1 'polypeptide(L)'
;MRAVVTVIGKDNVGILHKVSGICADMGANVIEVTQSVLQDMFAMIMLVDITGMDKDFSELVDRMTDLGTQLGLSIHTMHEDIFNSMHTI
;
A
#
# COMPACT_ATOMS: atom_id res chain seq x y z
N MET A 1 -3.73 -6.07 -13.71
CA MET A 1 -4.26 -6.22 -12.33
C MET A 1 -3.55 -5.21 -11.47
N ARG A 2 -4.31 -4.39 -10.75
CA ARG A 2 -3.76 -3.35 -9.88
C ARG A 2 -4.19 -3.59 -8.45
N ALA A 3 -3.43 -3.04 -7.51
CA ALA A 3 -3.79 -2.98 -6.12
C ALA A 3 -3.62 -1.56 -5.57
N VAL A 4 -4.38 -1.28 -4.53
CA VAL A 4 -4.34 -0.03 -3.79
C VAL A 4 -3.77 -0.34 -2.40
N VAL A 5 -2.72 0.40 -2.04
CA VAL A 5 -2.13 0.37 -0.69
C VAL A 5 -2.47 1.68 0.01
N THR A 6 -3.16 1.59 1.13
CA THR A 6 -3.53 2.73 1.97
C THR A 6 -2.77 2.66 3.28
N VAL A 7 -2.10 3.74 3.64
CA VAL A 7 -1.33 3.88 4.87
C VAL A 7 -1.88 5.06 5.67
N ILE A 8 -2.23 4.83 6.93
CA ILE A 8 -2.72 5.85 7.85
C ILE A 8 -2.05 5.66 9.20
N GLY A 9 -1.48 6.72 9.77
CA GLY A 9 -0.95 6.66 11.14
C GLY A 9 -0.20 7.94 11.52
N LYS A 10 0.48 7.95 12.66
CA LYS A 10 1.32 9.09 13.04
C LYS A 10 2.55 9.18 12.13
N ASP A 11 2.89 10.40 11.72
CA ASP A 11 4.03 10.61 10.84
C ASP A 11 5.33 10.07 11.46
N ASN A 12 6.03 9.26 10.69
CA ASN A 12 7.27 8.61 11.07
C ASN A 12 8.22 8.68 9.87
N VAL A 13 9.49 8.97 10.13
CA VAL A 13 10.48 9.09 9.04
C VAL A 13 10.64 7.75 8.33
N GLY A 14 10.50 7.77 7.00
CA GLY A 14 10.79 6.63 6.13
C GLY A 14 9.62 5.72 5.80
N ILE A 15 8.36 6.10 6.07
CA ILE A 15 7.17 5.33 5.66
C ILE A 15 7.21 5.01 4.17
N LEU A 16 7.32 6.04 3.32
CA LEU A 16 7.33 5.87 1.87
C LEU A 16 8.47 4.94 1.42
N HIS A 17 9.67 5.10 1.98
CA HIS A 17 10.82 4.26 1.65
C HIS A 17 10.59 2.78 1.98
N LYS A 18 10.02 2.49 3.16
CA LYS A 18 9.76 1.11 3.58
C LYS A 18 8.65 0.46 2.77
N VAL A 19 7.57 1.20 2.50
CA VAL A 19 6.44 0.70 1.71
C VAL A 19 6.88 0.47 0.25
N SER A 20 7.55 1.43 -0.38
CA SER A 20 8.02 1.26 -1.76
C SER A 20 9.13 0.21 -1.87
N GLY A 21 9.95 0.03 -0.84
CA GLY A 21 10.92 -1.06 -0.73
C GLY A 21 10.25 -2.44 -0.77
N ILE A 22 9.16 -2.63 -0.02
CA ILE A 22 8.38 -3.88 -0.09
C ILE A 22 7.80 -4.06 -1.50
N CYS A 23 7.24 -3.01 -2.12
CA CYS A 23 6.75 -3.12 -3.50
C CYS A 23 7.85 -3.58 -4.47
N ALA A 24 9.05 -2.98 -4.39
CA ALA A 24 10.18 -3.35 -5.22
C ALA A 24 10.63 -4.80 -4.98
N ASP A 25 10.72 -5.23 -3.72
CA ASP A 25 11.06 -6.62 -3.35
C ASP A 25 10.04 -7.65 -3.89
N MET A 26 8.78 -7.24 -4.07
CA MET A 26 7.70 -8.07 -4.60
C MET A 26 7.62 -8.04 -6.12
N GLY A 27 8.36 -7.17 -6.81
CA GLY A 27 8.19 -6.93 -8.23
C GLY A 27 6.93 -6.13 -8.57
N ALA A 28 6.32 -5.47 -7.59
CA ALA A 28 5.17 -4.59 -7.81
C ALA A 28 5.64 -3.21 -8.27
N ASN A 29 5.12 -2.73 -9.40
CA ASN A 29 5.48 -1.43 -9.95
C ASN A 29 4.56 -0.34 -9.38
N VAL A 30 5.12 0.72 -8.82
CA VAL A 30 4.33 1.84 -8.28
C VAL A 30 3.90 2.76 -9.43
N ILE A 31 2.60 2.83 -9.71
CA ILE A 31 2.03 3.66 -10.79
C ILE A 31 1.83 5.09 -10.29
N GLU A 32 1.24 5.23 -9.10
CA GLU A 32 0.85 6.52 -8.56
C GLU A 32 0.97 6.51 -7.04
N VAL A 33 1.36 7.65 -6.47
CA VAL A 33 1.41 7.88 -5.02
C VAL A 33 0.79 9.23 -4.73
N THR A 34 -0.20 9.24 -3.85
CA THR A 34 -0.75 10.45 -3.25
C THR A 34 -0.54 10.39 -1.75
N GLN A 35 0.00 11.46 -1.16
CA GLN A 35 0.21 11.56 0.27
C GLN A 35 -0.27 12.91 0.79
N SER A 36 -0.72 12.93 2.04
CA SER A 36 -1.15 14.14 2.73
C SER A 36 -0.80 14.05 4.21
N VAL A 37 -0.38 15.19 4.76
CA VAL A 37 -0.16 15.34 6.20
C VAL A 37 -1.40 16.02 6.78
N LEU A 38 -2.15 15.27 7.58
CA LEU A 38 -3.38 15.68 8.25
C LEU A 38 -3.06 15.94 9.73
N GLN A 39 -2.60 17.15 10.03
CA GLN A 39 -2.09 17.50 11.37
C GLN A 39 -0.93 16.58 11.78
N ASP A 40 -1.11 15.77 12.82
CA ASP A 40 -0.11 14.81 13.32
C ASP A 40 -0.20 13.44 12.62
N MET A 41 -1.11 13.29 11.66
CA MET A 41 -1.36 12.05 10.93
C MET A 41 -0.79 12.11 9.51
N PHE A 42 -0.12 11.05 9.10
CA PHE A 42 0.28 10.79 7.73
C PHE A 42 -0.76 9.88 7.08
N ALA A 43 -1.26 10.30 5.92
CA ALA A 43 -2.14 9.50 5.06
C ALA A 43 -1.49 9.37 3.68
N MET A 44 -1.40 8.14 3.19
CA MET A 44 -0.84 7.86 1.87
C MET A 44 -1.66 6.79 1.17
N ILE A 45 -1.87 6.97 -0.12
CA ILE A 45 -2.51 6.02 -1.01
C ILE A 45 -1.55 5.79 -2.17
N MET A 46 -1.27 4.52 -2.47
CA MET A 46 -0.44 4.11 -3.58
C MET A 46 -1.23 3.18 -4.50
N LEU A 47 -1.17 3.45 -5.79
CA LEU A 47 -1.65 2.54 -6.83
C LEU A 47 -0.45 1.75 -7.35
N VAL A 48 -0.53 0.43 -7.26
CA VAL A 48 0.54 -0.48 -7.66
C VAL A 48 0.05 -1.44 -8.75
N ASP A 49 0.86 -1.63 -9.78
CA ASP A 49 0.72 -2.69 -10.75
C ASP A 49 1.33 -3.97 -10.18
N ILE A 50 0.50 -5.01 -10.07
CA ILE A 50 0.89 -6.32 -9.53
C ILE A 50 0.90 -7.40 -10.60
N THR A 51 0.85 -7.03 -11.89
CA THR A 51 0.91 -7.99 -13.00
C THR A 51 2.27 -8.67 -13.15
N GLY A 52 3.34 -7.96 -12.79
CA GLY A 52 4.72 -8.46 -12.84
C GLY A 52 5.25 -9.00 -11.52
N MET A 53 4.39 -9.24 -10.53
CA MET A 53 4.82 -9.81 -9.26
C MET A 53 5.26 -11.26 -9.43
N ASP A 54 6.45 -11.56 -8.93
CA ASP A 54 6.99 -12.93 -8.89
C ASP A 54 6.48 -13.74 -7.69
N LYS A 55 5.76 -13.09 -6.77
CA LYS A 55 5.29 -13.65 -5.50
C LYS A 55 3.79 -13.49 -5.31
N ASP A 56 3.25 -14.21 -4.33
CA ASP A 56 1.82 -14.19 -4.03
C ASP A 56 1.37 -12.83 -3.46
N PHE A 57 0.19 -12.39 -3.88
CA PHE A 57 -0.43 -11.17 -3.35
C PHE A 57 -0.66 -11.24 -1.83
N SER A 58 -0.93 -12.44 -1.28
CA SER A 58 -1.04 -12.63 0.16
C SER A 58 0.26 -12.25 0.89
N GLU A 59 1.43 -12.58 0.34
CA GLU A 59 2.72 -12.21 0.94
C GLU A 59 2.89 -10.68 0.97
N LEU A 60 2.45 -9.98 -0.08
CA LEU A 60 2.43 -8.51 -0.09
C LEU A 60 1.54 -7.96 1.04
N VAL A 61 0.32 -8.49 1.19
CA VAL A 61 -0.63 -8.06 2.24
C VAL A 61 -0.06 -8.31 3.64
N ASP A 62 0.53 -9.49 3.86
CA ASP A 62 1.11 -9.87 5.15
C ASP A 62 2.31 -8.97 5.50
N ARG A 63 3.26 -8.78 4.57
CA ARG A 63 4.42 -7.89 4.79
C ARG A 63 4.01 -6.44 5.04
N MET A 64 2.99 -5.95 4.34
CA MET A 64 2.46 -4.61 4.55
C MET A 64 1.79 -4.48 5.92
N THR A 65 1.03 -5.50 6.35
CA THR A 65 0.37 -5.54 7.67
C THR A 65 1.39 -5.59 8.81
N ASP A 66 2.44 -6.41 8.65
CA ASP A 66 3.54 -6.51 9.61
C ASP A 66 4.31 -5.19 9.72
N LEU A 67 4.61 -4.55 8.58
CA LEU A 67 5.22 -3.22 8.56
C LEU A 67 4.36 -2.19 9.28
N GLY A 68 3.05 -2.21 9.04
CA GLY A 68 2.10 -1.35 9.74
C GLY A 68 2.19 -1.53 11.26
N THR A 69 2.10 -2.77 11.72
CA THR A 69 2.20 -3.12 13.14
C THR A 69 3.53 -2.67 13.76
N GLN A 70 4.66 -2.88 13.07
CA GLN A 70 5.99 -2.47 13.56
C GLN A 70 6.14 -0.95 13.70
N LEU A 71 5.48 -0.18 12.85
CA LEU A 71 5.58 1.29 12.81
C LEU A 71 4.43 1.99 13.53
N GLY A 72 3.48 1.25 14.09
CA GLY A 72 2.26 1.82 14.67
C GLY A 72 1.38 2.52 13.64
N LEU A 73 1.35 1.99 12.41
CA LEU A 73 0.56 2.47 11.28
C LEU A 73 -0.51 1.44 10.91
N SER A 74 -1.62 1.90 10.35
CA SER A 74 -2.60 1.05 9.68
C SER A 74 -2.24 1.00 8.20
N ILE A 75 -1.84 -0.17 7.71
CA ILE A 75 -1.59 -0.40 6.28
C ILE A 75 -2.60 -1.41 5.76
N HIS A 76 -3.33 -1.04 4.71
CA HIS A 76 -4.30 -1.90 4.04
C HIS A 76 -3.91 -2.04 2.58
N THR A 77 -3.94 -3.26 2.06
CA THR A 77 -3.65 -3.55 0.66
C THR A 77 -4.80 -4.34 0.07
N MET A 78 -5.36 -3.87 -1.05
CA MET A 78 -6.55 -4.44 -1.68
C MET A 78 -6.40 -4.46 -3.19
N HIS A 79 -7.00 -5.45 -3.87
CA HIS A 79 -7.13 -5.40 -5.32
C HIS A 79 -8.00 -4.22 -5.77
N GLU A 80 -7.61 -3.52 -6.83
CA GLU A 80 -8.38 -2.42 -7.43
C GLU A 80 -9.78 -2.90 -7.87
N ASP A 81 -9.89 -4.17 -8.28
CA ASP A 81 -11.14 -4.78 -8.77
C ASP A 81 -12.29 -4.75 -7.74
N ILE A 82 -11.96 -4.69 -6.44
CA ILE A 82 -12.94 -4.51 -5.36
C ILE A 82 -13.66 -3.17 -5.51
N PHE A 83 -12.96 -2.11 -5.91
CA PHE A 83 -13.54 -0.77 -6.11
C PHE A 83 -14.37 -0.66 -7.40
N ASN A 84 -13.95 -1.35 -8.46
CA ASN A 84 -14.74 -1.43 -9.70
C ASN A 84 -16.09 -2.13 -9.47
N SER A 85 -16.10 -3.13 -8.59
CA SER A 85 -17.32 -3.83 -8.18
C SER A 85 -18.27 -2.92 -7.39
N MET A 86 -17.78 -1.90 -6.67
CA MET A 86 -18.62 -0.93 -5.95
C MET A 86 -19.33 0.07 -6.86
N HIS A 87 -18.81 0.32 -8.07
CA HIS A 87 -19.42 1.21 -9.07
C HIS A 87 -20.39 0.50 -10.02
N THR A 88 -20.61 -0.80 -9.83
CA THR A 88 -21.56 -1.59 -10.63
C THR A 88 -22.83 -1.82 -9.81
N ILE A 89 -23.69 -0.79 -9.70
CA ILE A 89 -25.07 -0.89 -9.21
C ILE A 89 -25.99 -0.27 -10.24
#